data_AF-A0A842RCE5-F1
#
_entry.id   AF-A0A842RCE5-F1
#
_cell.length_a   1.000
_cell.length_b   1.000
_cell.length_c   1.000
_cell.angle_alpha   90.00
_cell.angle_beta   90.00
_cell.angle_gamma   90.00
#
_symmetry.space_group_name_H-M   'P 1'
#
loop_
_entity.id
_entity.type
_entity.pdbx_description
1 polymer ?
#
loop_
_entity_poly.entity_id
_entity_poly.type
_entity_poly.pdbx_seq_one_letter_code
_entity_poly.pdbx_strand_id
1 'polypeptide(L)'
;MLSSRKMFISIRDCIKRTMVDYSMNSLKKNPKSEGTTVNAISVHLLYKRILLYSFLVSLLLSGCFSPIISAFSVSYDSNTTLNLQIPGETSQIPAQAEMIITELAYFYDDSGEARDIYADSFYAYVADGSDGLEIIDIDPYTNPTEVGQCLGAESAYGIAVYDYYAFLAEGSNGLRIIDKNDQSNPFELGNYSDGSGFAGDVDISFPYAYIADGDDGLEIIDISDPENPTEIGSINDGDYASGVAVSGRYAFVADGYDGLVIYDCLDPANPTRVGSYADPNSCSRAVLVGGGDRVYLADDQNGLVIIDVDDPANPTKLGSFFEGYGAAMDVKIRGDYAFVADSGEGLEILDVSDPANINKIATYTEGNISYAIGLDIYNDYVYVTSGSQGWVMLEVLLDSDGDGLSDEEESVEGNDGYITNPNDPDTDSDGLEDLEEVTAGTDGFLTDPTDDDTDGDGYTDGAEVAAGTDPTDPEDFPEETTTTTPTTTSSTTNGDGGFMAFFTQELFLGLLGWHVLAIGGGILVLVIFTIVLLVRKRRK
;
A
#
# COMPACT_ATOMS: atom_id res chain seq x y z
N MET A 1 -9.48 -27.89 -1.81
CA MET A 1 -9.22 -26.68 -1.03
C MET A 1 -9.31 -25.39 -1.84
N LEU A 2 -8.98 -25.36 -3.16
CA LEU A 2 -9.27 -24.20 -4.05
C LEU A 2 -10.74 -23.74 -4.11
N SER A 3 -11.71 -24.64 -3.89
CA SER A 3 -13.15 -24.32 -3.91
C SER A 3 -13.61 -23.54 -2.66
N SER A 4 -12.88 -23.66 -1.55
CA SER A 4 -13.20 -23.02 -0.28
C SER A 4 -12.71 -21.56 -0.24
N ARG A 5 -11.53 -21.28 -0.82
CA ARG A 5 -10.96 -19.94 -1.03
C ARG A 5 -11.93 -19.01 -1.78
N LYS A 6 -12.53 -19.50 -2.88
CA LYS A 6 -13.50 -18.72 -3.67
C LYS A 6 -14.82 -18.43 -2.93
N MET A 7 -15.17 -19.23 -1.92
CA MET A 7 -16.48 -19.13 -1.27
C MET A 7 -16.51 -18.12 -0.12
N PHE A 8 -15.45 -18.04 0.68
CA PHE A 8 -15.40 -17.12 1.83
C PHE A 8 -15.17 -15.67 1.41
N ILE A 9 -14.30 -15.43 0.42
CA ILE A 9 -14.04 -14.09 -0.08
C ILE A 9 -15.25 -13.55 -0.88
N SER A 10 -15.92 -14.42 -1.65
CA SER A 10 -17.20 -14.11 -2.30
C SER A 10 -18.29 -13.68 -1.31
N ILE A 11 -18.31 -14.20 -0.07
CA ILE A 11 -19.27 -13.76 0.95
C ILE A 11 -18.91 -12.37 1.50
N ARG A 12 -17.63 -12.09 1.75
CA ARG A 12 -17.14 -10.77 2.22
C ARG A 12 -17.48 -9.66 1.22
N ASP A 13 -17.24 -9.90 -0.07
CA ASP A 13 -17.46 -8.89 -1.10
C ASP A 13 -18.91 -8.86 -1.63
N CYS A 14 -19.66 -9.96 -1.52
CA CYS A 14 -21.13 -9.93 -1.65
C CYS A 14 -21.79 -9.09 -0.54
N ILE A 15 -21.24 -9.13 0.68
CA ILE A 15 -21.66 -8.25 1.78
C ILE A 15 -21.31 -6.78 1.48
N LYS A 16 -20.13 -6.49 0.89
CA LYS A 16 -19.79 -5.13 0.41
C LYS A 16 -20.74 -4.66 -0.72
N ARG A 17 -20.99 -5.49 -1.74
CA ARG A 17 -22.00 -5.23 -2.81
C ARG A 17 -23.37 -4.89 -2.21
N THR A 18 -23.83 -5.68 -1.24
CA THR A 18 -25.14 -5.48 -0.60
C THR A 18 -25.17 -4.20 0.25
N MET A 19 -24.06 -3.82 0.90
CA MET A 19 -23.98 -2.60 1.71
C MET A 19 -23.89 -1.32 0.89
N VAL A 20 -23.17 -1.34 -0.24
CA VAL A 20 -23.11 -0.22 -1.19
C VAL A 20 -24.49 -0.02 -1.85
N ASP A 21 -25.14 -1.11 -2.28
CA ASP A 21 -26.51 -1.07 -2.82
C ASP A 21 -27.56 -0.60 -1.81
N TYR A 22 -27.38 -0.93 -0.53
CA TYR A 22 -28.28 -0.46 0.54
C TYR A 22 -28.08 1.02 0.86
N SER A 23 -26.84 1.51 0.84
CA SER A 23 -26.51 2.93 1.02
C SER A 23 -27.11 3.78 -0.11
N MET A 24 -26.93 3.35 -1.37
CA MET A 24 -27.48 3.95 -2.58
C MET A 24 -29.02 3.95 -2.61
N ASN A 25 -29.66 2.86 -2.15
CA ASN A 25 -31.13 2.77 -2.11
C ASN A 25 -31.76 3.50 -0.92
N SER A 26 -31.04 3.71 0.18
CA SER A 26 -31.54 4.47 1.34
C SER A 26 -31.64 5.97 1.04
N LEU A 27 -30.77 6.49 0.16
CA LEU A 27 -30.82 7.88 -0.33
C LEU A 27 -31.99 8.15 -1.29
N LYS A 28 -32.56 7.11 -1.92
CA LYS A 28 -33.71 7.20 -2.82
C LYS A 28 -35.08 7.23 -2.11
N LYS A 29 -35.16 7.08 -0.78
CA LYS A 29 -36.44 7.02 -0.03
C LYS A 29 -36.51 7.93 1.21
N ASN A 30 -36.54 9.25 1.00
CA ASN A 30 -37.45 10.22 1.65
C ASN A 30 -36.91 11.66 1.59
N PRO A 31 -37.44 12.54 0.74
CA PRO A 31 -37.29 13.97 0.91
C PRO A 31 -38.48 14.47 1.74
N LYS A 32 -38.31 14.55 3.07
CA LYS A 32 -39.03 15.45 4.02
C LYS A 32 -39.22 14.82 5.41
N SER A 33 -38.40 15.22 6.37
CA SER A 33 -38.88 15.66 7.70
C SER A 33 -37.75 16.39 8.42
N GLU A 34 -37.97 17.67 8.69
CA GLU A 34 -37.13 18.52 9.54
C GLU A 34 -37.08 17.99 10.98
N GLY A 35 -35.90 18.06 11.59
CA GLY A 35 -35.72 18.02 13.05
C GLY A 35 -34.90 16.84 13.58
N THR A 36 -33.68 17.14 14.01
CA THR A 36 -32.73 16.30 14.78
C THR A 36 -31.98 15.20 14.01
N THR A 37 -31.05 15.59 13.15
CA THR A 37 -29.88 14.77 12.81
C THR A 37 -28.82 14.91 13.91
N VAL A 38 -28.75 13.93 14.82
CA VAL A 38 -27.52 13.70 15.57
C VAL A 38 -26.58 12.95 14.61
N ASN A 39 -25.52 13.62 14.18
CA ASN A 39 -24.51 13.10 13.26
C ASN A 39 -24.04 11.70 13.69
N ALA A 40 -24.37 10.66 12.91
CA ALA A 40 -23.88 9.29 13.11
C ALA A 40 -22.33 9.23 13.05
N ILE A 41 -21.71 10.13 12.27
CA ILE A 41 -20.26 10.32 12.17
C ILE A 41 -19.65 10.73 13.52
N SER A 42 -20.34 11.56 14.31
CA SER A 42 -19.85 12.02 15.61
C SER A 42 -19.95 10.95 16.70
N VAL A 43 -20.84 9.96 16.56
CA VAL A 43 -20.94 8.82 17.48
C VAL A 43 -19.86 7.77 17.17
N HIS A 44 -19.54 7.58 15.88
CA HIS A 44 -18.50 6.64 15.43
C HIS A 44 -17.08 7.08 15.83
N LEU A 45 -16.76 8.36 15.69
CA LEU A 45 -15.48 8.95 16.16
C LEU A 45 -15.33 8.93 17.68
N LEU A 46 -16.43 9.04 18.43
CA LEU A 46 -16.43 8.95 19.88
C LEU A 46 -16.17 7.50 20.35
N TYR A 47 -16.67 6.51 19.60
CA TYR A 47 -16.46 5.09 19.89
C TYR A 47 -15.01 4.65 19.63
N LYS A 48 -14.40 5.07 18.50
CA LYS A 48 -12.98 4.83 18.19
C LYS A 48 -12.04 5.43 19.24
N ARG A 49 -12.33 6.63 19.75
CA ARG A 49 -11.52 7.29 20.80
C ARG A 49 -11.62 6.60 22.17
N ILE A 50 -12.76 5.98 22.49
CA ILE A 50 -12.94 5.26 23.76
C ILE A 50 -12.19 3.91 23.74
N LEU A 51 -12.16 3.22 22.59
CA LEU A 51 -11.39 1.99 22.40
C LEU A 51 -9.87 2.25 22.48
N LEU A 52 -9.39 3.30 21.81
CA LEU A 52 -7.97 3.67 21.84
C LEU A 52 -7.48 4.06 23.25
N TYR A 53 -8.30 4.79 24.01
CA TYR A 53 -7.99 5.11 25.41
C TYR A 53 -8.04 3.88 26.34
N SER A 54 -8.87 2.89 26.04
CA SER A 54 -8.94 1.66 26.82
C SER A 54 -7.73 0.75 26.56
N PHE A 55 -7.24 0.73 25.31
CA PHE A 55 -6.03 0.01 24.91
C PHE A 55 -4.75 0.61 25.52
N LEU A 56 -4.59 1.94 25.47
CA LEU A 56 -3.47 2.65 26.09
C LEU A 56 -3.44 2.52 27.63
N VAL A 57 -4.60 2.42 28.27
CA VAL A 57 -4.69 2.20 29.73
C VAL A 57 -4.38 0.75 30.08
N SER A 58 -4.67 -0.23 29.22
CA SER A 58 -4.25 -1.63 29.39
C SER A 58 -2.73 -1.80 29.27
N LEU A 59 -2.08 -1.11 28.33
CA LEU A 59 -0.62 -1.08 28.17
C LEU A 59 0.10 -0.45 29.36
N LEU A 60 -0.52 0.54 30.02
CA LEU A 60 0.03 1.15 31.24
C LEU A 60 -0.23 0.32 32.52
N LEU A 61 -1.11 -0.69 32.45
CA LEU A 61 -1.48 -1.57 33.57
C LEU A 61 -0.79 -2.95 33.52
N SER A 62 -0.15 -3.33 32.42
CA SER A 62 0.47 -4.65 32.24
C SER A 62 1.84 -4.84 32.91
N GLY A 63 2.45 -3.80 33.46
CA GLY A 63 3.54 -3.96 34.46
C GLY A 63 4.81 -4.67 34.01
N CYS A 64 5.10 -4.80 32.70
CA CYS A 64 6.37 -5.31 32.21
C CYS A 64 7.49 -4.26 32.39
N PHE A 65 8.07 -4.17 33.57
CA PHE A 65 9.48 -3.79 33.76
C PHE A 65 9.96 -4.26 35.14
N SER A 66 10.74 -5.33 35.16
CA SER A 66 11.67 -5.64 36.26
C SER A 66 12.78 -6.59 35.75
N PRO A 67 13.95 -6.68 36.40
CA PRO A 67 15.16 -6.01 35.95
C PRO A 67 16.16 -6.99 35.32
N ILE A 68 16.66 -6.69 34.12
CA ILE A 68 17.91 -7.27 33.63
C ILE A 68 19.07 -6.64 34.40
N ILE A 69 19.41 -7.18 35.57
CA ILE A 69 20.72 -6.96 36.19
C ILE A 69 21.22 -8.30 36.76
N SER A 70 21.76 -9.16 35.89
CA SER A 70 22.72 -10.18 36.32
C SER A 70 23.53 -10.79 35.15
N ALA A 71 24.05 -9.99 34.21
CA ALA A 71 25.02 -10.52 33.23
C ALA A 71 25.89 -9.44 32.55
N PHE A 72 26.43 -8.48 33.30
CA PHE A 72 27.46 -7.58 32.76
C PHE A 72 28.80 -7.85 33.44
N SER A 73 29.81 -8.22 32.66
CA SER A 73 31.19 -8.16 33.15
C SER A 73 31.77 -6.79 32.81
N VAL A 74 32.20 -6.05 33.83
CA VAL A 74 32.81 -4.74 33.70
C VAL A 74 34.30 -4.88 33.98
N SER A 75 35.16 -4.43 33.06
CA SER A 75 36.60 -4.35 33.30
C SER A 75 37.15 -2.98 32.88
N TYR A 76 38.23 -2.57 33.55
CA TYR A 76 38.96 -1.33 33.27
C TYR A 76 40.34 -1.67 32.73
N ASP A 77 40.75 -1.01 31.65
CA ASP A 77 42.15 -1.01 31.21
C ASP A 77 42.93 0.16 31.83
N SER A 78 44.26 0.16 31.64
CA SER A 78 45.18 1.13 32.24
C SER A 78 44.99 2.58 31.74
N ASN A 79 44.04 2.84 30.84
CA ASN A 79 43.72 4.16 30.30
C ASN A 79 42.32 4.67 30.69
N THR A 80 41.65 4.05 31.68
CA THR A 80 40.36 4.50 32.25
C THR A 80 39.15 4.50 31.30
N THR A 81 39.15 3.66 30.27
CA THR A 81 37.99 3.42 29.39
C THR A 81 37.13 2.26 29.92
N LEU A 82 35.79 2.43 29.91
CA LEU A 82 34.82 1.40 30.34
C LEU A 82 34.47 0.52 29.13
N ASN A 83 34.75 -0.78 29.20
CA ASN A 83 34.33 -1.75 28.17
C ASN A 83 33.16 -2.59 28.70
N LEU A 84 32.04 -2.58 27.97
CA LEU A 84 30.86 -3.43 28.17
C LEU A 84 30.82 -4.47 27.03
N GLN A 85 30.66 -5.74 27.37
CA GLN A 85 30.61 -6.83 26.40
C GLN A 85 29.30 -7.60 26.60
N ILE A 86 28.46 -7.64 25.56
CA ILE A 86 27.22 -8.43 25.48
C ILE A 86 27.57 -9.78 24.80
N PRO A 87 27.22 -10.95 25.36
CA PRO A 87 27.43 -12.22 24.68
C PRO A 87 26.25 -12.55 23.77
N GLY A 88 26.53 -12.72 22.47
CA GLY A 88 25.75 -13.56 21.55
C GLY A 88 24.43 -13.01 21.05
N GLU A 89 24.46 -11.97 20.22
CA GLU A 89 23.48 -11.82 19.14
C GLU A 89 24.26 -12.11 17.86
N THR A 90 23.96 -13.23 17.21
CA THR A 90 24.18 -13.34 15.78
C THR A 90 23.37 -12.22 15.15
N SER A 91 24.06 -11.22 14.61
CA SER A 91 23.45 -10.18 13.79
C SER A 91 22.83 -10.88 12.58
N GLN A 92 21.57 -11.29 12.70
CA GLN A 92 20.71 -11.38 11.54
C GLN A 92 20.71 -9.97 10.94
N ILE A 93 21.04 -9.88 9.66
CA ILE A 93 20.83 -8.64 8.91
C ILE A 93 19.31 -8.42 8.99
N PRO A 94 18.81 -7.24 9.42
CA PRO A 94 17.37 -7.02 9.39
C PRO A 94 16.92 -7.34 7.97
N ALA A 95 16.00 -8.29 7.85
CA ALA A 95 15.52 -8.72 6.56
C ALA A 95 14.90 -7.50 5.85
N GLN A 96 15.20 -7.41 4.56
CA GLN A 96 14.94 -6.20 3.78
C GLN A 96 13.50 -6.31 3.30
N ALA A 97 12.66 -5.31 3.60
CA ALA A 97 11.29 -5.26 3.09
C ALA A 97 11.24 -5.64 1.59
N GLU A 98 10.46 -6.68 1.29
CA GLU A 98 10.23 -7.22 -0.04
C GLU A 98 8.84 -6.83 -0.56
N MET A 99 8.56 -7.19 -1.81
CA MET A 99 7.19 -7.17 -2.33
C MET A 99 6.87 -8.50 -2.98
N ILE A 100 5.76 -9.09 -2.55
CA ILE A 100 5.22 -10.30 -3.15
C ILE A 100 4.43 -9.88 -4.37
N ILE A 101 4.93 -10.26 -5.56
CA ILE A 101 4.29 -9.98 -6.84
C ILE A 101 3.73 -11.27 -7.42
N THR A 102 2.40 -11.31 -7.60
CA THR A 102 1.71 -12.45 -8.20
C THR A 102 1.01 -12.02 -9.49
N GLU A 103 1.36 -12.66 -10.62
CA GLU A 103 0.57 -12.53 -11.85
C GLU A 103 -0.77 -13.25 -11.69
N LEU A 104 -1.85 -12.49 -11.68
CA LEU A 104 -3.19 -13.06 -11.57
C LEU A 104 -3.81 -13.35 -12.93
N ALA A 105 -3.57 -12.47 -13.90
CA ALA A 105 -4.10 -12.61 -15.24
C ALA A 105 -3.38 -11.71 -16.25
N TYR A 106 -3.47 -12.10 -17.51
CA TYR A 106 -3.12 -11.26 -18.66
C TYR A 106 -4.28 -11.26 -19.65
N PHE A 107 -4.40 -10.18 -20.42
CA PHE A 107 -5.34 -10.06 -21.52
C PHE A 107 -4.56 -9.78 -22.80
N TYR A 108 -4.68 -10.67 -23.79
CA TYR A 108 -4.07 -10.45 -25.09
C TYR A 108 -4.96 -9.52 -25.90
N ASP A 109 -4.35 -8.49 -26.43
CA ASP A 109 -4.94 -7.59 -27.39
C ASP A 109 -5.07 -8.31 -28.75
N ASP A 110 -6.27 -8.23 -29.35
CA ASP A 110 -6.60 -8.93 -30.60
C ASP A 110 -6.55 -8.05 -31.85
N SER A 111 -6.63 -6.71 -31.73
CA SER A 111 -6.49 -5.79 -32.86
C SER A 111 -6.03 -4.35 -32.54
N GLY A 112 -5.84 -3.98 -31.28
CA GLY A 112 -5.51 -2.65 -30.79
C GLY A 112 -4.05 -2.47 -30.36
N GLU A 113 -3.85 -1.47 -29.50
CA GLU A 113 -2.62 -1.26 -28.75
C GLU A 113 -2.96 -0.68 -27.37
N ALA A 114 -2.96 -1.49 -26.32
CA ALA A 114 -3.24 -1.04 -24.96
C ALA A 114 -2.23 0.04 -24.52
N ARG A 115 -2.64 1.32 -24.50
CA ARG A 115 -1.77 2.47 -24.22
C ARG A 115 -1.88 2.94 -22.79
N ASP A 116 -3.10 3.03 -22.28
CA ASP A 116 -3.38 3.52 -20.93
C ASP A 116 -4.58 2.80 -20.34
N ILE A 117 -4.70 2.80 -19.02
CA ILE A 117 -5.69 2.03 -18.28
C ILE A 117 -6.16 2.80 -17.07
N TYR A 118 -7.45 2.68 -16.76
CA TYR A 118 -8.05 3.15 -15.52
C TYR A 118 -8.83 2.01 -14.87
N ALA A 119 -8.55 1.70 -13.62
CA ALA A 119 -9.19 0.63 -12.87
C ALA A 119 -10.04 1.18 -11.72
N ASP A 120 -11.32 0.80 -11.69
CA ASP A 120 -12.20 1.09 -10.57
C ASP A 120 -13.18 -0.06 -10.33
N SER A 121 -13.32 -0.41 -9.05
CA SER A 121 -14.30 -1.34 -8.52
C SER A 121 -14.18 -2.75 -9.08
N PHE A 122 -14.82 -3.01 -10.23
CA PHE A 122 -14.83 -4.31 -10.91
C PHE A 122 -14.48 -4.19 -12.39
N TYR A 123 -14.11 -2.99 -12.87
CA TYR A 123 -13.84 -2.75 -14.27
C TYR A 123 -12.51 -2.05 -14.48
N ALA A 124 -11.76 -2.52 -15.47
CA ALA A 124 -10.70 -1.76 -16.11
C ALA A 124 -11.24 -1.14 -17.41
N TYR A 125 -10.85 0.09 -17.66
CA TYR A 125 -11.17 0.87 -18.84
C TYR A 125 -9.86 1.13 -19.56
N VAL A 126 -9.70 0.57 -20.76
CA VAL A 126 -8.42 0.60 -21.49
C VAL A 126 -8.56 1.53 -22.68
N ALA A 127 -7.65 2.50 -22.80
CA ALA A 127 -7.40 3.21 -24.04
C ALA A 127 -6.57 2.30 -24.95
N ASP A 128 -7.24 1.67 -25.92
CA ASP A 128 -6.68 0.56 -26.69
C ASP A 128 -6.38 0.94 -28.15
N GLY A 129 -5.63 2.02 -28.33
CA GLY A 129 -5.19 2.44 -29.65
C GLY A 129 -6.36 2.51 -30.63
N SER A 130 -6.25 1.81 -31.77
CA SER A 130 -7.28 1.83 -32.82
C SER A 130 -8.64 1.25 -32.42
N ASP A 131 -8.72 0.48 -31.33
CA ASP A 131 -9.97 -0.12 -30.86
C ASP A 131 -10.73 0.81 -29.89
N GLY A 132 -10.15 1.97 -29.55
CA GLY A 132 -10.81 3.02 -28.79
C GLY A 132 -10.88 2.68 -27.29
N LEU A 133 -12.10 2.54 -26.75
CA LEU A 133 -12.31 2.12 -25.36
C LEU A 133 -12.61 0.62 -25.30
N GLU A 134 -11.86 -0.13 -24.50
CA GLU A 134 -12.27 -1.44 -24.01
C GLU A 134 -12.68 -1.39 -22.54
N ILE A 135 -13.70 -2.17 -22.15
CA ILE A 135 -14.14 -2.33 -20.78
C ILE A 135 -14.01 -3.79 -20.40
N ILE A 136 -13.18 -4.07 -19.41
CA ILE A 136 -12.86 -5.42 -18.96
C ILE A 136 -13.39 -5.62 -17.55
N ASP A 137 -14.09 -6.74 -17.31
CA ASP A 137 -14.36 -7.22 -15.95
C ASP A 137 -13.04 -7.69 -15.33
N ILE A 138 -12.68 -7.09 -14.19
CA ILE A 138 -11.46 -7.36 -13.43
C ILE A 138 -11.76 -7.95 -12.05
N ASP A 139 -12.89 -8.65 -11.88
CA ASP A 139 -13.14 -9.42 -10.66
C ASP A 139 -12.01 -10.44 -10.45
N PRO A 140 -11.21 -10.31 -9.36
CA PRO A 140 -10.00 -11.11 -9.14
C PRO A 140 -10.30 -12.59 -8.92
N TYR A 141 -11.56 -12.98 -8.67
CA TYR A 141 -11.95 -14.39 -8.52
C TYR A 141 -12.31 -15.07 -9.85
N THR A 142 -12.36 -14.28 -10.92
CA THR A 142 -12.64 -14.70 -12.29
C THR A 142 -11.49 -14.32 -13.21
N ASN A 143 -11.43 -14.95 -14.38
CA ASN A 143 -10.47 -14.50 -15.38
C ASN A 143 -11.00 -13.20 -16.00
N PRO A 144 -10.14 -12.21 -16.28
CA PRO A 144 -10.55 -11.01 -16.97
C PRO A 144 -11.24 -11.31 -18.29
N THR A 145 -12.35 -10.61 -18.54
CA THR A 145 -13.11 -10.74 -19.79
C THR A 145 -13.60 -9.38 -20.24
N GLU A 146 -13.45 -9.09 -21.53
CA GLU A 146 -14.09 -7.94 -22.15
C GLU A 146 -15.62 -8.03 -21.98
N VAL A 147 -16.21 -6.98 -21.43
CA VAL A 147 -17.66 -6.86 -21.26
C VAL A 147 -18.28 -5.91 -22.27
N GLY A 148 -17.51 -4.95 -22.79
CA GLY A 148 -17.95 -4.04 -23.84
C GLY A 148 -16.81 -3.22 -24.40
N GLN A 149 -17.09 -2.59 -25.55
CA GLN A 149 -16.12 -1.81 -26.30
C GLN A 149 -16.81 -0.63 -26.99
N CYS A 150 -16.07 0.46 -27.19
CA CYS A 150 -16.53 1.63 -27.95
C CYS A 150 -15.49 2.00 -29.00
N LEU A 151 -15.59 1.35 -30.17
CA LEU A 151 -14.66 1.52 -31.29
C LEU A 151 -14.47 2.99 -31.67
N GLY A 152 -13.21 3.40 -31.78
CA GLY A 152 -12.78 4.72 -32.22
C GLY A 152 -12.53 4.78 -33.73
N ALA A 153 -12.45 6.00 -34.26
CA ALA A 153 -12.01 6.23 -35.64
C ALA A 153 -10.49 6.44 -35.74
N GLU A 154 -9.84 6.81 -34.63
CA GLU A 154 -8.41 7.04 -34.48
C GLU A 154 -7.93 6.42 -33.17
N SER A 155 -6.62 6.44 -32.93
CA SER A 155 -6.00 5.77 -31.79
C SER A 155 -6.23 6.50 -30.46
N ALA A 156 -6.71 5.80 -29.44
CA ALA A 156 -6.77 6.27 -28.06
C ALA A 156 -5.41 6.10 -27.34
N TYR A 157 -4.94 7.16 -26.67
CA TYR A 157 -3.63 7.20 -26.03
C TYR A 157 -3.69 7.33 -24.51
N GLY A 158 -4.56 8.21 -24.01
CA GLY A 158 -4.76 8.43 -22.57
C GLY A 158 -6.23 8.33 -22.20
N ILE A 159 -6.50 7.93 -20.97
CA ILE A 159 -7.86 7.81 -20.43
C ILE A 159 -8.00 8.45 -19.06
N ALA A 160 -9.06 9.22 -18.89
CA ALA A 160 -9.55 9.60 -17.58
C ALA A 160 -11.01 9.18 -17.39
N VAL A 161 -11.37 8.89 -16.15
CA VAL A 161 -12.72 8.49 -15.77
C VAL A 161 -13.26 9.42 -14.70
N TYR A 162 -14.48 9.91 -14.93
CA TYR A 162 -15.21 10.69 -13.93
C TYR A 162 -16.68 10.27 -13.92
N ASP A 163 -17.13 9.72 -12.79
CA ASP A 163 -18.51 9.26 -12.56
C ASP A 163 -18.97 8.24 -13.64
N TYR A 164 -19.92 8.61 -14.49
CA TYR A 164 -20.48 7.76 -15.54
C TYR A 164 -19.76 7.88 -16.89
N TYR A 165 -18.69 8.68 -16.96
CA TYR A 165 -18.04 9.01 -18.22
C TYR A 165 -16.59 8.52 -18.27
N ALA A 166 -16.18 8.06 -19.45
CA ALA A 166 -14.78 7.88 -19.83
C ALA A 166 -14.41 8.96 -20.86
N PHE A 167 -13.23 9.54 -20.68
CA PHE A 167 -12.67 10.61 -21.50
C PHE A 167 -11.40 10.06 -22.15
N LEU A 168 -11.38 10.00 -23.48
CA LEU A 168 -10.23 9.50 -24.23
C LEU A 168 -9.53 10.65 -24.94
N ALA A 169 -8.21 10.69 -24.81
CA ALA A 169 -7.34 11.46 -25.69
C ALA A 169 -7.07 10.63 -26.96
N GLU A 170 -7.62 11.06 -28.11
CA GLU A 170 -7.60 10.31 -29.38
C GLU A 170 -6.65 10.92 -30.43
N GLY A 171 -5.45 11.32 -30.02
CA GLY A 171 -4.43 11.88 -30.92
C GLY A 171 -4.95 13.10 -31.68
N SER A 172 -4.93 13.08 -33.02
CA SER A 172 -5.39 14.21 -33.84
C SER A 172 -6.91 14.45 -33.81
N ASN A 173 -7.69 13.59 -33.15
CA ASN A 173 -9.13 13.79 -32.97
C ASN A 173 -9.49 14.48 -31.65
N GLY A 174 -8.51 14.88 -30.84
CA GLY A 174 -8.75 15.59 -29.59
C GLY A 174 -9.40 14.70 -28.54
N LEU A 175 -10.50 15.18 -27.94
CA LEU A 175 -11.19 14.55 -26.83
C LEU A 175 -12.45 13.81 -27.30
N ARG A 176 -12.59 12.55 -26.88
CA ARG A 176 -13.84 11.80 -26.99
C ARG A 176 -14.43 11.51 -25.62
N ILE A 177 -15.75 11.66 -25.49
CA ILE A 177 -16.49 11.47 -24.25
C ILE A 177 -17.46 10.31 -24.43
N ILE A 178 -17.36 9.29 -23.59
CA ILE A 178 -18.11 8.04 -23.67
C ILE A 178 -18.97 7.87 -22.42
N ASP A 179 -20.26 7.58 -22.60
CA ASP A 179 -21.12 7.11 -21.51
C ASP A 179 -20.83 5.62 -21.27
N LYS A 180 -20.38 5.30 -20.05
CA LYS A 180 -20.02 3.95 -19.60
C LYS A 180 -20.96 3.38 -18.53
N ASN A 181 -22.16 3.95 -18.40
CA ASN A 181 -23.13 3.54 -17.38
C ASN A 181 -23.67 2.11 -17.63
N ASP A 182 -23.76 1.69 -18.91
CA ASP A 182 -23.95 0.29 -19.30
C ASP A 182 -22.63 -0.24 -19.86
N GLN A 183 -21.88 -0.99 -19.04
CA GLN A 183 -20.55 -1.51 -19.41
C GLN A 183 -20.59 -2.46 -20.60
N SER A 184 -21.76 -3.06 -20.91
CA SER A 184 -21.91 -3.96 -22.04
C SER A 184 -22.24 -3.25 -23.36
N ASN A 185 -22.60 -1.97 -23.28
CA ASN A 185 -22.94 -1.16 -24.43
C ASN A 185 -22.54 0.30 -24.17
N PRO A 186 -21.24 0.58 -23.98
CA PRO A 186 -20.74 1.95 -23.91
C PRO A 186 -20.95 2.64 -25.26
N PHE A 187 -21.21 3.94 -25.24
CA PHE A 187 -21.42 4.70 -26.47
C PHE A 187 -20.88 6.12 -26.35
N GLU A 188 -20.42 6.66 -27.48
CA GLU A 188 -19.97 8.05 -27.57
C GLU A 188 -21.13 9.01 -27.30
N LEU A 189 -20.88 9.92 -26.35
CA LEU A 189 -21.81 10.97 -25.95
C LEU A 189 -21.50 12.29 -26.64
N GLY A 190 -20.22 12.62 -26.81
CA GLY A 190 -19.74 13.83 -27.47
C GLY A 190 -18.25 13.76 -27.76
N ASN A 191 -17.76 14.73 -28.54
CA ASN A 191 -16.34 14.88 -28.86
C ASN A 191 -15.98 16.36 -29.06
N TYR A 192 -14.71 16.66 -28.92
CA TYR A 192 -14.11 17.95 -29.22
C TYR A 192 -12.82 17.74 -30.01
N SER A 193 -12.65 18.49 -31.10
CA SER A 193 -11.42 18.53 -31.90
C SER A 193 -11.26 19.92 -32.49
N ASP A 194 -10.07 20.49 -32.37
CA ASP A 194 -9.67 21.75 -32.99
C ASP A 194 -9.15 21.54 -34.44
N GLY A 195 -8.85 20.27 -34.80
CA GLY A 195 -8.34 19.83 -36.09
C GLY A 195 -6.81 19.89 -36.22
N SER A 196 -6.10 20.09 -35.12
CA SER A 196 -4.64 20.05 -34.99
C SER A 196 -4.24 19.22 -33.77
N GLY A 197 -3.03 19.41 -33.27
CA GLY A 197 -2.58 18.74 -32.06
C GLY A 197 -2.34 17.23 -32.17
N PHE A 198 -1.95 16.69 -31.02
CA PHE A 198 -1.94 15.27 -30.74
C PHE A 198 -2.30 15.08 -29.27
N ALA A 199 -3.58 14.78 -29.00
CA ALA A 199 -4.07 14.51 -27.66
C ALA A 199 -3.45 13.20 -27.16
N GLY A 200 -2.42 13.33 -26.33
CA GLY A 200 -1.67 12.22 -25.75
C GLY A 200 -2.25 11.76 -24.41
N ASP A 201 -2.77 12.70 -23.62
CA ASP A 201 -3.24 12.45 -22.26
C ASP A 201 -4.35 13.44 -21.86
N VAL A 202 -5.16 13.05 -20.88
CA VAL A 202 -6.30 13.83 -20.38
C VAL A 202 -6.46 13.64 -18.88
N ASP A 203 -6.71 14.74 -18.15
CA ASP A 203 -7.11 14.69 -16.74
C ASP A 203 -8.33 15.58 -16.46
N ILE A 204 -9.12 15.19 -15.46
CA ILE A 204 -10.45 15.75 -15.19
C ILE A 204 -10.49 16.46 -13.84
N SER A 205 -10.75 17.76 -13.89
CA SER A 205 -11.16 18.56 -12.73
C SER A 205 -12.53 19.16 -13.03
N PHE A 206 -13.57 18.37 -12.78
CA PHE A 206 -14.95 18.70 -13.18
C PHE A 206 -15.32 20.13 -12.71
N PRO A 207 -15.82 21.00 -13.62
CA PRO A 207 -16.42 20.68 -14.92
C PRO A 207 -15.47 20.78 -16.13
N TYR A 208 -14.16 20.65 -15.96
CA TYR A 208 -13.18 20.82 -17.03
C TYR A 208 -12.37 19.54 -17.29
N ALA A 209 -12.09 19.29 -18.56
CA ALA A 209 -11.06 18.37 -19.01
C ALA A 209 -9.82 19.16 -19.44
N TYR A 210 -8.65 18.70 -19.03
CA TYR A 210 -7.36 19.26 -19.39
C TYR A 210 -6.64 18.25 -20.27
N ILE A 211 -6.17 18.68 -21.43
CA ILE A 211 -5.61 17.78 -22.45
C ILE A 211 -4.17 18.21 -22.73
N ALA A 212 -3.25 17.26 -22.67
CA ALA A 212 -1.91 17.43 -23.24
C ALA A 212 -1.98 17.12 -24.74
N ASP A 213 -1.98 18.16 -25.57
CA ASP A 213 -2.30 18.08 -27.00
C ASP A 213 -1.06 18.23 -27.91
N GLY A 214 0.06 17.63 -27.51
CA GLY A 214 1.27 17.58 -28.31
C GLY A 214 1.78 18.98 -28.65
N ASP A 215 1.95 19.26 -29.95
CA ASP A 215 2.46 20.55 -30.47
C ASP A 215 1.52 21.75 -30.17
N ASP A 216 0.27 21.51 -29.78
CA ASP A 216 -0.69 22.56 -29.41
C ASP A 216 -0.70 22.88 -27.90
N GLY A 217 0.05 22.11 -27.10
CA GLY A 217 0.31 22.37 -25.69
C GLY A 217 -0.84 21.93 -24.78
N LEU A 218 -1.26 22.78 -23.85
CA LEU A 218 -2.35 22.50 -22.92
C LEU A 218 -3.66 23.08 -23.45
N GLU A 219 -4.67 22.23 -23.63
CA GLU A 219 -6.05 22.65 -23.89
C GLU A 219 -6.97 22.42 -22.67
N ILE A 220 -7.95 23.30 -22.48
CA ILE A 220 -8.94 23.23 -21.40
C ILE A 220 -10.35 23.27 -21.98
N ILE A 221 -11.08 22.18 -21.79
CA ILE A 221 -12.40 21.95 -22.37
C ILE A 221 -13.46 21.97 -21.25
N ASP A 222 -14.50 22.78 -21.42
CA ASP A 222 -15.71 22.72 -20.60
C ASP A 222 -16.52 21.48 -20.99
N ILE A 223 -16.67 20.58 -20.02
CA ILE A 223 -17.40 19.31 -20.12
C ILE A 223 -18.65 19.29 -19.23
N SER A 224 -19.15 20.46 -18.84
CA SER A 224 -20.41 20.58 -18.08
C SER A 224 -21.63 20.08 -18.86
N ASP A 225 -21.58 20.16 -20.18
CA ASP A 225 -22.48 19.47 -21.12
C ASP A 225 -21.65 18.48 -21.97
N PRO A 226 -21.54 17.21 -21.55
CA PRO A 226 -20.69 16.24 -22.23
C PRO A 226 -21.17 15.85 -23.65
N GLU A 227 -22.40 16.21 -24.04
CA GLU A 227 -22.86 16.07 -25.43
C GLU A 227 -22.32 17.17 -26.35
N ASN A 228 -21.91 18.31 -25.76
CA ASN A 228 -21.45 19.48 -26.50
C ASN A 228 -20.23 20.12 -25.79
N PRO A 229 -19.11 19.39 -25.66
CA PRO A 229 -17.91 19.93 -25.04
C PRO A 229 -17.37 21.14 -25.82
N THR A 230 -16.82 22.13 -25.11
CA THR A 230 -16.29 23.35 -25.74
C THR A 230 -14.98 23.79 -25.12
N GLU A 231 -13.97 24.05 -25.94
CA GLU A 231 -12.75 24.72 -25.50
C GLU A 231 -13.06 26.09 -24.89
N ILE A 232 -12.45 26.35 -23.74
CA ILE A 232 -12.54 27.63 -23.05
C ILE A 232 -11.19 28.33 -22.93
N GLY A 233 -10.08 27.60 -22.99
CA GLY A 233 -8.73 28.15 -22.93
C GLY A 233 -7.69 27.16 -23.41
N SER A 234 -6.55 27.70 -23.87
CA SER A 234 -5.42 26.94 -24.39
C SER A 234 -4.11 27.72 -24.19
N ILE A 235 -2.99 26.99 -24.08
CA ILE A 235 -1.64 27.55 -24.11
C ILE A 235 -0.74 26.64 -24.95
N ASN A 236 -0.12 27.26 -25.95
CA ASN A 236 0.97 26.68 -26.72
C ASN A 236 2.25 27.45 -26.40
N ASP A 237 3.23 26.80 -25.78
CA ASP A 237 4.58 27.31 -25.51
C ASP A 237 5.62 26.83 -26.54
N GLY A 238 5.25 25.91 -27.42
CA GLY A 238 5.98 25.52 -28.62
C GLY A 238 6.84 24.26 -28.46
N ASP A 239 6.67 23.51 -27.38
CA ASP A 239 7.17 22.14 -27.20
C ASP A 239 5.99 21.14 -27.19
N TYR A 240 6.29 19.86 -26.99
CA TYR A 240 5.34 18.75 -27.11
C TYR A 240 4.78 18.33 -25.75
N ALA A 241 3.53 18.73 -25.47
CA ALA A 241 2.80 18.30 -24.29
C ALA A 241 2.37 16.82 -24.42
N SER A 242 2.83 15.97 -23.50
CA SER A 242 2.62 14.52 -23.56
C SER A 242 1.81 13.93 -22.42
N GLY A 243 1.83 14.56 -21.25
CA GLY A 243 1.09 14.15 -20.06
C GLY A 243 0.54 15.34 -19.29
N VAL A 244 -0.60 15.18 -18.63
CA VAL A 244 -1.22 16.24 -17.83
C VAL A 244 -1.81 15.68 -16.54
N ALA A 245 -1.59 16.41 -15.44
CA ALA A 245 -2.25 16.13 -14.16
C ALA A 245 -2.70 17.43 -13.50
N VAL A 246 -3.86 17.40 -12.86
CA VAL A 246 -4.52 18.58 -12.31
C VAL A 246 -4.73 18.39 -10.81
N SER A 247 -4.27 19.37 -10.03
CA SER A 247 -4.49 19.38 -8.59
C SER A 247 -4.92 20.76 -8.11
N GLY A 248 -6.15 20.84 -7.63
CA GLY A 248 -6.76 22.09 -7.21
C GLY A 248 -6.89 23.09 -8.36
N ARG A 249 -6.05 24.14 -8.34
CA ARG A 249 -6.06 25.21 -9.35
C ARG A 249 -4.94 25.10 -10.37
N TYR A 250 -4.05 24.12 -10.23
CA TYR A 250 -2.85 23.99 -11.04
C TYR A 250 -2.98 22.81 -12.00
N ALA A 251 -2.56 23.03 -13.24
CA ALA A 251 -2.29 21.97 -14.19
C ALA A 251 -0.77 21.80 -14.31
N PHE A 252 -0.32 20.57 -14.19
CA PHE A 252 1.06 20.12 -14.32
C PHE A 252 1.16 19.39 -15.64
N VAL A 253 2.10 19.80 -16.50
CA VAL A 253 2.23 19.26 -17.86
C VAL A 253 3.63 18.69 -18.03
N ALA A 254 3.71 17.44 -18.47
CA ALA A 254 4.93 16.83 -18.98
C ALA A 254 5.12 17.28 -20.43
N ASP A 255 5.97 18.29 -20.61
CA ASP A 255 6.10 19.09 -21.83
C ASP A 255 7.43 18.82 -22.54
N GLY A 256 7.62 17.57 -22.95
CA GLY A 256 8.76 17.17 -23.78
C GLY A 256 10.11 17.60 -23.19
N TYR A 257 10.87 18.40 -23.94
CA TYR A 257 12.21 18.86 -23.54
C TYR A 257 12.18 20.05 -22.55
N ASP A 258 11.05 20.75 -22.44
CA ASP A 258 10.80 21.77 -21.42
C ASP A 258 10.46 21.17 -20.04
N GLY A 259 10.35 19.83 -19.97
CA GLY A 259 10.25 19.05 -18.73
C GLY A 259 8.88 19.17 -18.07
N LEU A 260 8.84 19.49 -16.77
CA LEU A 260 7.60 19.85 -16.10
C LEU A 260 7.31 21.34 -16.27
N VAL A 261 6.14 21.66 -16.79
CA VAL A 261 5.59 23.02 -16.81
C VAL A 261 4.35 23.10 -15.93
N ILE A 262 4.24 24.16 -15.13
CA ILE A 262 3.14 24.36 -14.19
C ILE A 262 2.34 25.60 -14.59
N TYR A 263 1.03 25.39 -14.77
CA TYR A 263 0.06 26.41 -15.14
C TYR A 263 -0.91 26.69 -13.99
N ASP A 264 -1.16 27.97 -13.72
CA ASP A 264 -2.24 28.44 -12.85
C ASP A 264 -3.51 28.62 -13.68
N CYS A 265 -4.52 27.81 -13.36
CA CYS A 265 -5.80 27.71 -14.04
C CYS A 265 -6.95 28.25 -13.18
N LEU A 266 -6.69 29.21 -12.29
CA LEU A 266 -7.76 29.87 -11.52
C LEU A 266 -8.82 30.53 -12.41
N ASP A 267 -8.38 31.06 -13.56
CA ASP A 267 -9.26 31.38 -14.69
C ASP A 267 -8.94 30.39 -15.82
N PRO A 268 -9.70 29.30 -15.96
CA PRO A 268 -9.44 28.26 -16.95
C PRO A 268 -9.56 28.77 -18.40
N ALA A 269 -10.18 29.93 -18.62
CA ALA A 269 -10.22 30.54 -19.95
C ALA A 269 -8.94 31.33 -20.31
N ASN A 270 -8.10 31.62 -19.31
CA ASN A 270 -6.84 32.34 -19.46
C ASN A 270 -5.78 31.74 -18.52
N PRO A 271 -5.40 30.46 -18.69
CA PRO A 271 -4.36 29.86 -17.86
C PRO A 271 -3.04 30.63 -18.02
N THR A 272 -2.16 30.54 -17.01
CA THR A 272 -0.86 31.24 -17.03
C THR A 272 0.26 30.37 -16.50
N ARG A 273 1.41 30.36 -17.18
CA ARG A 273 2.61 29.64 -16.72
C ARG A 273 3.14 30.28 -15.45
N VAL A 274 3.31 29.50 -14.38
CA VAL A 274 3.83 29.98 -13.09
C VAL A 274 5.24 29.49 -12.79
N GLY A 275 5.59 28.28 -13.20
CA GLY A 275 6.92 27.70 -12.96
C GLY A 275 7.20 26.54 -13.90
N SER A 276 8.44 26.06 -13.87
CA SER A 276 8.88 24.90 -14.65
C SER A 276 10.15 24.29 -14.06
N TYR A 277 10.33 23.00 -14.30
CA TYR A 277 11.56 22.26 -14.02
C TYR A 277 11.95 21.46 -15.28
N ALA A 278 13.18 21.62 -15.75
CA ALA A 278 13.65 20.93 -16.95
C ALA A 278 15.07 20.38 -16.76
N ASP A 279 15.33 19.19 -17.30
CA ASP A 279 16.68 18.71 -17.59
C ASP A 279 16.92 18.77 -19.10
N PRO A 280 17.91 19.55 -19.60
CA PRO A 280 18.17 19.70 -21.03
C PRO A 280 18.51 18.40 -21.79
N ASN A 281 18.72 17.28 -21.09
CA ASN A 281 19.10 16.01 -21.70
C ASN A 281 18.01 14.95 -21.63
N SER A 282 16.79 15.30 -21.19
CA SER A 282 15.69 14.35 -21.08
C SER A 282 14.37 14.90 -21.62
N CYS A 283 13.40 14.01 -21.76
CA CYS A 283 12.03 14.31 -22.18
C CYS A 283 11.04 13.79 -21.15
N SER A 284 10.21 14.67 -20.61
CA SER A 284 9.11 14.25 -19.73
C SER A 284 7.96 13.67 -20.55
N ARG A 285 7.41 12.52 -20.11
CA ARG A 285 6.38 11.72 -20.79
C ARG A 285 5.05 11.71 -20.07
N ALA A 286 5.10 11.56 -18.76
CA ALA A 286 3.92 11.53 -17.91
C ALA A 286 4.19 12.26 -16.60
N VAL A 287 3.12 12.73 -15.99
CA VAL A 287 3.15 13.50 -14.75
C VAL A 287 2.05 13.01 -13.83
N LEU A 288 2.39 12.81 -12.56
CA LEU A 288 1.45 12.47 -11.51
C LEU A 288 1.63 13.45 -10.35
N VAL A 289 0.53 14.02 -9.88
CA VAL A 289 0.53 14.78 -8.62
C VAL A 289 0.28 13.82 -7.47
N GLY A 290 1.27 13.63 -6.59
CA GLY A 290 1.12 12.81 -5.39
C GLY A 290 0.66 13.61 -4.17
N GLY A 291 0.57 12.91 -3.03
CA GLY A 291 0.27 13.55 -1.75
C GLY A 291 1.42 14.45 -1.27
N GLY A 292 1.09 15.55 -0.59
CA GLY A 292 2.07 16.37 0.15
C GLY A 292 3.00 17.23 -0.71
N ASP A 293 2.44 17.91 -1.71
CA ASP A 293 3.14 18.89 -2.57
C ASP A 293 4.27 18.28 -3.42
N ARG A 294 4.15 17.00 -3.78
CA ARG A 294 5.08 16.28 -4.66
C ARG A 294 4.48 16.01 -6.02
N VAL A 295 5.31 16.14 -7.05
CA VAL A 295 5.02 15.72 -8.42
C VAL A 295 6.03 14.65 -8.82
N TYR A 296 5.55 13.60 -9.47
CA TYR A 296 6.31 12.49 -9.98
C TYR A 296 6.29 12.56 -11.50
N LEU A 297 7.45 12.55 -12.13
CA LEU A 297 7.59 12.55 -13.58
C LEU A 297 8.17 11.23 -14.05
N ALA A 298 7.57 10.67 -15.08
CA ALA A 298 8.23 9.71 -15.95
C ALA A 298 9.03 10.53 -17.00
N ASP A 299 10.34 10.55 -16.87
CA ASP A 299 11.23 11.46 -17.60
C ASP A 299 12.21 10.73 -18.51
N ASP A 300 11.70 9.82 -19.36
CA ASP A 300 12.48 9.07 -20.37
C ASP A 300 13.76 8.46 -19.76
N GLN A 301 14.94 8.90 -20.20
CA GLN A 301 16.25 8.42 -19.74
C GLN A 301 16.70 8.95 -18.37
N ASN A 302 15.91 9.79 -17.70
CA ASN A 302 16.09 10.12 -16.29
C ASN A 302 15.28 9.20 -15.37
N GLY A 303 14.49 8.27 -15.93
CA GLY A 303 13.61 7.37 -15.20
C GLY A 303 12.57 8.14 -14.40
N LEU A 304 12.39 7.77 -13.13
CA LEU A 304 11.52 8.50 -12.20
C LEU A 304 12.22 9.78 -11.72
N VAL A 305 11.53 10.93 -11.78
CA VAL A 305 11.99 12.19 -11.16
C VAL A 305 10.93 12.68 -10.17
N ILE A 306 11.35 12.98 -8.93
CA ILE A 306 10.46 13.50 -7.87
C ILE A 306 10.77 14.97 -7.63
N ILE A 307 9.73 15.80 -7.67
CA ILE A 307 9.82 17.26 -7.60
C ILE A 307 8.93 17.76 -6.47
N ASP A 308 9.48 18.64 -5.63
CA ASP A 308 8.74 19.46 -4.67
C ASP A 308 8.13 20.68 -5.38
N VAL A 309 6.83 20.85 -5.21
CA VAL A 309 6.03 21.93 -5.78
C VAL A 309 5.27 22.74 -4.71
N ASP A 310 5.72 22.76 -3.45
CA ASP A 310 5.16 23.61 -2.38
C ASP A 310 5.17 25.11 -2.78
N ASP A 311 6.18 25.54 -3.53
CA ASP A 311 6.16 26.77 -4.31
C ASP A 311 6.09 26.46 -5.81
N PRO A 312 4.90 26.47 -6.43
CA PRO A 312 4.73 26.18 -7.86
C PRO A 312 5.50 27.13 -8.79
N ALA A 313 5.92 28.30 -8.31
CA ALA A 313 6.74 29.21 -9.09
C ALA A 313 8.23 28.83 -9.12
N ASN A 314 8.68 27.99 -8.17
CA ASN A 314 10.05 27.56 -8.01
C ASN A 314 10.13 26.05 -7.68
N PRO A 315 9.68 25.17 -8.60
CA PRO A 315 9.75 23.73 -8.38
C PRO A 315 11.19 23.25 -8.19
N THR A 316 11.41 22.29 -7.28
CA THR A 316 12.76 21.77 -6.99
C THR A 316 12.81 20.25 -7.03
N LYS A 317 13.80 19.68 -7.71
CA LYS A 317 14.03 18.24 -7.72
C LYS A 317 14.47 17.76 -6.34
N LEU A 318 13.75 16.77 -5.81
CA LEU A 318 14.10 16.05 -4.58
C LEU A 318 15.03 14.87 -4.88
N GLY A 319 14.79 14.15 -5.97
CA GLY A 319 15.66 13.08 -6.44
C GLY A 319 15.16 12.43 -7.73
N SER A 320 15.86 11.38 -8.15
CA SER A 320 15.51 10.58 -9.33
C SER A 320 16.11 9.20 -9.28
N PHE A 321 15.52 8.26 -10.00
CA PHE A 321 15.99 6.88 -10.12
C PHE A 321 16.01 6.45 -11.58
N PHE A 322 17.15 5.93 -12.04
CA PHE A 322 17.34 5.39 -13.39
C PHE A 322 18.53 4.42 -13.41
N GLU A 323 18.37 3.25 -14.04
CA GLU A 323 19.39 2.20 -14.08
C GLU A 323 20.17 2.10 -15.41
N GLY A 324 19.92 3.00 -16.36
CA GLY A 324 20.73 3.12 -17.58
C GLY A 324 20.14 2.49 -18.84
N TYR A 325 18.95 1.91 -18.76
CA TYR A 325 18.24 1.27 -19.87
C TYR A 325 16.75 1.65 -19.80
N GLY A 326 16.07 1.52 -20.93
CA GLY A 326 14.65 1.81 -20.99
C GLY A 326 14.31 3.30 -20.99
N ALA A 327 13.01 3.56 -20.81
CA ALA A 327 12.45 4.89 -20.71
C ALA A 327 11.16 4.81 -19.89
N ALA A 328 11.09 5.62 -18.83
CA ALA A 328 9.90 5.73 -18.01
C ALA A 328 8.77 6.39 -18.83
N MET A 329 7.64 5.70 -18.89
CA MET A 329 6.48 6.06 -19.70
C MET A 329 5.31 6.57 -18.84
N ASP A 330 5.05 5.93 -17.70
CA ASP A 330 3.99 6.31 -16.76
C ASP A 330 4.41 6.00 -15.32
N VAL A 331 3.77 6.66 -14.36
CA VAL A 331 4.02 6.50 -12.92
C VAL A 331 2.72 6.57 -12.12
N LYS A 332 2.58 5.66 -11.15
CA LYS A 332 1.55 5.73 -10.08
C LYS A 332 2.18 5.54 -8.71
N ILE A 333 1.47 5.97 -7.67
CA ILE A 333 1.95 5.96 -6.28
C ILE A 333 0.95 5.26 -5.37
N ARG A 334 1.45 4.37 -4.50
CA ARG A 334 0.67 3.77 -3.41
C ARG A 334 1.49 3.83 -2.12
N GLY A 335 1.10 4.73 -1.22
CA GLY A 335 1.86 4.98 0.01
C GLY A 335 3.24 5.55 -0.31
N ASP A 336 4.28 4.90 0.21
CA ASP A 336 5.68 5.27 -0.01
C ASP A 336 6.30 4.58 -1.24
N TYR A 337 5.50 3.88 -2.05
CA TYR A 337 5.97 3.16 -3.23
C TYR A 337 5.54 3.83 -4.53
N ALA A 338 6.49 3.95 -5.46
CA ALA A 338 6.27 4.35 -6.84
C ALA A 338 6.33 3.14 -7.77
N PHE A 339 5.35 3.07 -8.65
CA PHE A 339 5.21 2.05 -9.69
C PHE A 339 5.45 2.75 -11.01
N VAL A 340 6.46 2.31 -11.76
CA VAL A 340 6.91 2.96 -12.99
C VAL A 340 6.78 1.97 -14.14
N ALA A 341 6.01 2.33 -15.15
CA ALA A 341 6.02 1.62 -16.42
C ALA A 341 7.24 2.08 -17.20
N ASP A 342 8.17 1.17 -17.44
CA ASP A 342 9.36 1.39 -18.23
C ASP A 342 9.32 0.54 -19.52
N SER A 343 9.55 1.20 -20.64
CA SER A 343 9.49 0.58 -21.97
C SER A 343 10.63 -0.40 -22.28
N GLY A 344 11.69 -0.45 -21.48
CA GLY A 344 12.78 -1.41 -21.60
C GLY A 344 12.91 -2.36 -20.41
N GLU A 345 12.38 -1.99 -19.24
CA GLU A 345 12.53 -2.74 -17.99
C GLU A 345 11.18 -3.27 -17.42
N GLY A 346 10.06 -3.04 -18.10
CA GLY A 346 8.74 -3.51 -17.66
C GLY A 346 8.20 -2.69 -16.48
N LEU A 347 7.70 -3.33 -15.44
CA LEU A 347 7.23 -2.63 -14.24
C LEU A 347 8.38 -2.53 -13.22
N GLU A 348 8.77 -1.32 -12.84
CA GLU A 348 9.67 -1.07 -11.71
C GLU A 348 8.87 -0.64 -10.48
N ILE A 349 9.26 -1.15 -9.31
CA ILE A 349 8.67 -0.74 -8.03
C ILE A 349 9.76 -0.21 -7.11
N LEU A 350 9.57 1.04 -6.68
CA LEU A 350 10.57 1.86 -6.00
C LEU A 350 10.04 2.33 -4.65
N ASP A 351 10.83 2.22 -3.59
CA ASP A 351 10.60 2.92 -2.33
C ASP A 351 11.06 4.38 -2.47
N VAL A 352 10.11 5.29 -2.30
CA VAL A 352 10.26 6.74 -2.42
C VAL A 352 9.96 7.47 -1.10
N SER A 353 9.99 6.75 0.03
CA SER A 353 9.84 7.31 1.38
C SER A 353 10.87 8.42 1.66
N ASP A 354 12.12 8.20 1.23
CA ASP A 354 13.18 9.22 1.12
C ASP A 354 13.49 9.52 -0.35
N PRO A 355 12.88 10.57 -0.94
CA PRO A 355 13.10 10.95 -2.33
C PRO A 355 14.56 11.23 -2.70
N ALA A 356 15.43 11.52 -1.72
CA ALA A 356 16.85 11.73 -1.98
C ALA A 356 17.64 10.41 -2.14
N ASN A 357 17.08 9.30 -1.65
CA ASN A 357 17.68 7.97 -1.63
C ASN A 357 16.65 6.91 -2.05
N ILE A 358 16.17 7.01 -3.30
CA ILE A 358 15.19 6.08 -3.87
C ILE A 358 15.83 4.69 -4.01
N ASN A 359 15.16 3.67 -3.49
CA ASN A 359 15.60 2.29 -3.58
C ASN A 359 14.66 1.49 -4.49
N LYS A 360 15.23 0.69 -5.39
CA LYS A 360 14.43 -0.27 -6.14
C LYS A 360 14.14 -1.50 -5.29
N ILE A 361 12.86 -1.82 -5.15
CA ILE A 361 12.38 -3.00 -4.42
C ILE A 361 12.31 -4.18 -5.38
N ALA A 362 11.67 -3.99 -6.53
CA ALA A 362 11.45 -5.06 -7.49
C ALA A 362 11.38 -4.54 -8.93
N THR A 363 11.60 -5.46 -9.87
CA THR A 363 11.27 -5.28 -11.29
C THR A 363 10.50 -6.50 -11.75
N TYR A 364 9.41 -6.28 -12.48
CA TYR A 364 8.64 -7.34 -13.13
C TYR A 364 8.72 -7.18 -14.65
N THR A 365 9.41 -8.11 -15.30
CA THR A 365 9.60 -8.18 -16.77
C THR A 365 8.97 -9.42 -17.39
N GLU A 366 8.37 -10.27 -16.57
CA GLU A 366 7.72 -11.50 -17.04
C GLU A 366 6.40 -11.18 -17.75
N GLY A 367 5.84 -12.19 -18.42
CA GLY A 367 4.65 -12.00 -19.23
C GLY A 367 4.88 -11.07 -20.43
N ASN A 368 3.78 -10.50 -20.91
CA ASN A 368 3.72 -9.61 -22.06
C ASN A 368 3.94 -8.14 -21.66
N ILE A 369 4.85 -7.86 -20.73
CA ILE A 369 5.11 -6.47 -20.29
C ILE A 369 6.57 -6.05 -20.42
N SER A 370 7.30 -6.64 -21.37
CA SER A 370 8.66 -6.19 -21.72
C SER A 370 8.72 -4.76 -22.28
N TYR A 371 7.57 -4.16 -22.58
CA TYR A 371 7.42 -2.81 -23.10
C TYR A 371 6.25 -2.12 -22.38
N ALA A 372 6.40 -1.80 -21.09
CA ALA A 372 5.32 -1.19 -20.32
C ALA A 372 5.07 0.26 -20.77
N ILE A 373 3.80 0.67 -20.87
CA ILE A 373 3.39 1.98 -21.38
C ILE A 373 2.62 2.77 -20.33
N GLY A 374 1.42 2.30 -19.97
CA GLY A 374 0.54 2.93 -18.98
C GLY A 374 0.29 1.99 -17.82
N LEU A 375 -0.09 2.55 -16.67
CA LEU A 375 -0.44 1.77 -15.50
C LEU A 375 -1.46 2.45 -14.61
N ASP A 376 -2.23 1.63 -13.89
CA ASP A 376 -3.10 2.10 -12.82
C ASP A 376 -3.09 1.17 -11.62
N ILE A 377 -3.43 1.71 -10.46
CA ILE A 377 -3.45 1.00 -9.18
C ILE A 377 -4.83 1.09 -8.58
N TYR A 378 -5.43 -0.08 -8.33
CA TYR A 378 -6.69 -0.17 -7.61
C TYR A 378 -6.61 -1.23 -6.51
N ASN A 379 -6.64 -0.76 -5.26
CA ASN A 379 -6.32 -1.56 -4.06
C ASN A 379 -4.92 -2.19 -4.14
N ASP A 380 -4.84 -3.51 -4.01
CA ASP A 380 -3.61 -4.29 -3.99
C ASP A 380 -3.16 -4.70 -5.40
N TYR A 381 -3.92 -4.30 -6.42
CA TYR A 381 -3.70 -4.67 -7.81
C TYR A 381 -3.06 -3.53 -8.61
N VAL A 382 -2.06 -3.89 -9.40
CA VAL A 382 -1.41 -3.04 -10.39
C VAL A 382 -1.76 -3.57 -11.78
N TYR A 383 -2.27 -2.69 -12.61
CA TYR A 383 -2.64 -2.96 -14.00
C TYR A 383 -1.60 -2.31 -14.89
N VAL A 384 -0.97 -3.06 -15.78
CA VAL A 384 0.10 -2.54 -16.65
C VAL A 384 -0.21 -2.86 -18.10
N THR A 385 -0.21 -1.85 -18.96
CA THR A 385 -0.40 -1.99 -20.42
C THR A 385 0.94 -2.12 -21.14
N SER A 386 0.95 -2.83 -22.27
CA SER A 386 2.15 -3.07 -23.08
C SER A 386 1.88 -3.01 -24.59
N GLY A 387 1.04 -2.07 -25.02
CA GLY A 387 0.69 -1.86 -26.42
C GLY A 387 0.08 -3.13 -27.03
N SER A 388 0.59 -3.57 -28.19
CA SER A 388 0.06 -4.72 -28.92
C SER A 388 0.16 -6.07 -28.20
N GLN A 389 0.81 -6.12 -27.03
CA GLN A 389 0.84 -7.34 -26.21
C GLN A 389 -0.34 -7.40 -25.20
N GLY A 390 -1.13 -6.32 -25.12
CA GLY A 390 -2.26 -6.16 -24.21
C GLY A 390 -1.84 -5.65 -22.83
N TRP A 391 -2.41 -6.21 -21.78
CA TRP A 391 -2.17 -5.76 -20.41
C TRP A 391 -2.16 -6.91 -19.41
N VAL A 392 -1.58 -6.68 -18.24
CA VAL A 392 -1.45 -7.64 -17.13
C VAL A 392 -2.05 -7.07 -15.85
N MET A 393 -2.60 -7.96 -15.02
CA MET A 393 -3.03 -7.70 -13.66
C MET A 393 -2.09 -8.39 -12.68
N LEU A 394 -1.42 -7.60 -11.85
CA LEU A 394 -0.50 -8.07 -10.81
C LEU A 394 -1.11 -7.78 -9.45
N GLU A 395 -1.13 -8.78 -8.56
CA GLU A 395 -1.32 -8.56 -7.14
C GLU A 395 0.04 -8.22 -6.54
N VAL A 396 0.15 -7.06 -5.89
CA VAL A 396 1.39 -6.59 -5.28
C VAL A 396 1.13 -6.34 -3.80
N LEU A 397 1.66 -7.21 -2.97
CA LEU A 397 1.52 -7.17 -1.51
C LEU A 397 2.85 -6.75 -0.87
N LEU A 398 2.76 -5.95 0.18
CA LEU A 398 3.92 -5.56 0.98
C LEU A 398 4.28 -6.69 1.94
N ASP A 399 5.58 -6.91 2.09
CA ASP A 399 6.20 -7.90 2.99
C ASP A 399 7.34 -7.16 3.70
N SER A 400 7.04 -6.56 4.84
CA SER A 400 7.89 -5.55 5.49
C SER A 400 9.12 -6.13 6.18
N ASP A 401 9.07 -7.38 6.61
CA ASP A 401 10.21 -8.13 7.15
C ASP A 401 10.78 -9.19 6.22
N GLY A 402 10.18 -9.45 5.06
CA GLY A 402 10.79 -10.27 4.01
C GLY A 402 10.84 -11.76 4.34
N ASP A 403 9.94 -12.25 5.20
CA ASP A 403 9.80 -13.69 5.50
C ASP A 403 8.94 -14.42 4.44
N GLY A 404 8.25 -13.66 3.59
CA GLY A 404 7.38 -14.15 2.51
C GLY A 404 5.91 -14.30 2.90
N LEU A 405 5.51 -13.92 4.11
CA LEU A 405 4.15 -13.50 4.43
C LEU A 405 3.98 -12.02 4.06
N SER A 406 2.72 -11.60 3.88
CA SER A 406 2.44 -10.20 3.56
C SER A 406 1.91 -9.47 4.78
N ASP A 407 2.21 -8.18 4.93
CA ASP A 407 1.75 -7.35 6.03
C ASP A 407 0.23 -7.43 6.27
N GLU A 408 -0.57 -7.63 5.21
CA GLU A 408 -2.01 -7.83 5.35
C GLU A 408 -2.32 -9.18 6.02
N GLU A 409 -1.73 -10.28 5.54
CA GLU A 409 -1.91 -11.62 6.12
C GLU A 409 -1.44 -11.67 7.58
N GLU A 410 -0.38 -10.96 7.93
CA GLU A 410 0.17 -10.96 9.27
C GLU A 410 -0.62 -10.05 10.23
N SER A 411 -1.28 -9.01 9.72
CA SER A 411 -2.01 -8.04 10.55
C SER A 411 -3.47 -8.43 10.85
N VAL A 412 -3.99 -9.48 10.21
CA VAL A 412 -5.32 -10.04 10.47
C VAL A 412 -5.26 -11.56 10.47
N GLU A 413 -6.22 -12.26 11.09
CA GLU A 413 -6.23 -13.73 11.08
C GLU A 413 -6.31 -14.23 9.63
N GLY A 414 -5.20 -14.79 9.17
CA GLY A 414 -4.97 -15.25 7.80
C GLY A 414 -5.77 -16.49 7.43
N ASN A 415 -5.41 -17.12 6.31
CA ASN A 415 -5.97 -18.43 5.95
C ASN A 415 -5.38 -19.56 6.80
N ASP A 416 -4.18 -19.36 7.33
CA ASP A 416 -3.49 -20.23 8.28
C ASP A 416 -4.12 -20.16 9.68
N GLY A 417 -4.74 -19.03 10.03
CA GLY A 417 -5.39 -18.78 11.32
C GLY A 417 -4.50 -18.05 12.33
N TYR A 418 -3.34 -17.55 11.91
CA TYR A 418 -2.38 -16.87 12.77
C TYR A 418 -2.35 -15.37 12.48
N ILE A 419 -1.80 -14.61 13.44
CA ILE A 419 -1.55 -13.17 13.34
C ILE A 419 -0.15 -12.98 13.90
N THR A 420 0.80 -12.70 13.01
CA THR A 420 2.20 -12.50 13.32
C THR A 420 2.55 -11.01 13.36
N ASN A 421 3.82 -10.66 13.49
CA ASN A 421 4.28 -9.28 13.51
C ASN A 421 4.89 -8.90 12.16
N PRO A 422 4.28 -8.00 11.37
CA PRO A 422 4.75 -7.61 10.03
C PRO A 422 6.13 -6.94 9.93
N ASN A 423 6.93 -6.91 10.99
CA ASN A 423 8.24 -6.28 11.00
C ASN A 423 9.26 -7.17 11.73
N ASP A 424 8.93 -8.44 11.94
CA ASP A 424 9.71 -9.42 12.67
C ASP A 424 9.51 -10.79 12.03
N PRO A 425 10.48 -11.28 11.22
CA PRO A 425 10.29 -12.48 10.39
C PRO A 425 10.20 -13.79 11.18
N ASP A 426 10.31 -13.73 12.51
CA ASP A 426 10.32 -14.83 13.48
C ASP A 426 9.64 -14.28 14.77
N THR A 427 8.30 -14.31 14.77
CA THR A 427 7.46 -13.56 15.70
C THR A 427 7.62 -14.02 17.15
N ASP A 428 7.88 -15.30 17.38
CA ASP A 428 8.10 -15.87 18.72
C ASP A 428 9.60 -16.07 19.06
N SER A 429 10.49 -15.80 18.10
CA SER A 429 11.95 -15.78 18.25
C SER A 429 12.57 -17.14 18.58
N ASP A 430 11.99 -18.20 18.02
CA ASP A 430 12.38 -19.59 18.28
C ASP A 430 13.44 -20.12 17.28
N GLY A 431 13.63 -19.38 16.17
CA GLY A 431 14.59 -19.64 15.11
C GLY A 431 14.00 -20.20 13.81
N LEU A 432 12.68 -20.34 13.70
CA LEU A 432 11.94 -20.57 12.46
C LEU A 432 11.34 -19.25 11.94
N GLU A 433 11.20 -19.11 10.62
CA GLU A 433 10.54 -17.93 10.04
C GLU A 433 9.02 -18.16 10.01
N ASP A 434 8.21 -17.11 10.22
CA ASP A 434 6.75 -17.24 10.34
C ASP A 434 6.13 -17.97 9.13
N LEU A 435 6.61 -17.68 7.90
CA LEU A 435 6.22 -18.42 6.69
C LEU A 435 6.53 -19.93 6.74
N GLU A 436 7.70 -20.33 7.27
CA GLU A 436 8.13 -21.74 7.35
C GLU A 436 7.18 -22.54 8.25
N GLU A 437 6.72 -21.92 9.33
CA GLU A 437 5.84 -22.53 10.32
C GLU A 437 4.41 -22.74 9.81
N VAL A 438 3.90 -21.78 9.01
CA VAL A 438 2.56 -21.88 8.41
C VAL A 438 2.55 -22.62 7.08
N THR A 439 3.72 -22.76 6.43
CA THR A 439 3.89 -23.49 5.17
C THR A 439 5.03 -24.49 5.27
N ALA A 440 4.66 -25.77 5.47
CA ALA A 440 5.58 -26.90 5.64
C ALA A 440 6.82 -26.79 4.74
N GLY A 441 7.93 -26.41 5.36
CA GLY A 441 9.19 -26.07 4.73
C GLY A 441 9.96 -27.31 4.26
N THR A 442 11.29 -27.25 4.39
CA THR A 442 12.17 -28.38 4.00
C THR A 442 12.14 -29.50 5.04
N ASP A 443 11.85 -29.15 6.29
CA ASP A 443 11.67 -30.04 7.44
C ASP A 443 10.33 -30.81 7.39
N GLY A 444 9.29 -30.19 6.83
CA GLY A 444 7.96 -30.75 6.63
C GLY A 444 7.02 -30.62 7.82
N PHE A 445 7.37 -29.81 8.82
CA PHE A 445 6.55 -29.58 10.01
C PHE A 445 5.72 -28.29 9.87
N LEU A 446 4.68 -28.18 10.70
CA LEU A 446 3.82 -27.00 10.78
C LEU A 446 3.62 -26.70 12.26
N THR A 447 4.06 -25.54 12.70
CA THR A 447 4.09 -25.08 14.10
C THR A 447 3.19 -23.84 14.25
N ASP A 448 3.02 -23.34 15.49
CA ASP A 448 2.31 -22.09 15.76
C ASP A 448 3.34 -20.95 15.80
N PRO A 449 3.36 -20.03 14.81
CA PRO A 449 4.37 -18.96 14.71
C PRO A 449 4.27 -17.88 15.80
N THR A 450 3.51 -18.15 16.86
CA THR A 450 3.31 -17.26 17.99
C THR A 450 3.59 -17.95 19.33
N ASP A 451 4.04 -19.20 19.30
CA ASP A 451 4.30 -20.06 20.45
C ASP A 451 5.61 -20.83 20.25
N ASP A 452 6.65 -20.41 20.97
CA ASP A 452 8.04 -20.89 20.80
C ASP A 452 8.25 -22.38 21.12
N ASP A 453 7.22 -23.12 21.51
CA ASP A 453 7.18 -24.55 21.92
C ASP A 453 5.78 -25.10 21.63
N THR A 454 5.51 -25.45 20.36
CA THR A 454 4.17 -25.79 19.85
C THR A 454 3.53 -26.96 20.59
N ASP A 455 4.32 -27.96 20.98
CA ASP A 455 3.83 -29.18 21.63
C ASP A 455 3.92 -29.16 23.17
N GLY A 456 4.63 -28.19 23.73
CA GLY A 456 4.71 -27.88 25.16
C GLY A 456 5.60 -28.83 25.95
N ASP A 457 6.60 -29.44 25.31
CA ASP A 457 7.51 -30.39 25.94
C ASP A 457 8.74 -29.74 26.61
N GLY A 458 8.98 -28.46 26.30
CA GLY A 458 10.05 -27.62 26.85
C GLY A 458 11.28 -27.44 25.97
N TYR A 459 11.27 -27.92 24.72
CA TYR A 459 12.20 -27.52 23.66
C TYR A 459 11.50 -26.57 22.69
N THR A 460 12.26 -25.66 22.08
CA THR A 460 11.68 -24.77 21.07
C THR A 460 11.57 -25.46 19.73
N ASP A 461 10.59 -25.11 18.91
CA ASP A 461 10.34 -25.79 17.64
C ASP A 461 11.59 -25.71 16.73
N GLY A 462 12.22 -24.55 16.64
CA GLY A 462 13.49 -24.34 15.94
C GLY A 462 14.65 -25.18 16.49
N ALA A 463 14.70 -25.48 17.79
CA ALA A 463 15.72 -26.35 18.37
C ALA A 463 15.50 -27.82 17.99
N GLU A 464 14.25 -28.24 17.89
CA GLU A 464 13.83 -29.58 17.49
C GLU A 464 14.07 -29.82 16.01
N VAL A 465 13.65 -28.89 15.16
CA VAL A 465 13.93 -28.91 13.72
C VAL A 465 15.44 -28.99 13.47
N ALA A 466 16.24 -28.20 14.20
CA ALA A 466 17.70 -28.25 14.12
C ALA A 466 18.30 -29.59 14.60
N ALA A 467 17.64 -30.27 15.54
CA ALA A 467 18.02 -31.61 16.01
C ALA A 467 17.49 -32.75 15.11
N GLY A 468 16.54 -32.44 14.22
CA GLY A 468 15.82 -33.39 13.37
C GLY A 468 14.77 -34.22 14.11
N THR A 469 14.19 -33.66 15.18
CA THR A 469 13.03 -34.21 15.90
C THR A 469 11.73 -33.53 15.43
N ASP A 470 10.57 -34.02 15.87
CA ASP A 470 9.25 -33.56 15.42
C ASP A 470 8.68 -32.53 16.43
N PRO A 471 8.69 -31.22 16.11
CA PRO A 471 8.24 -30.16 17.02
C PRO A 471 6.74 -30.17 17.34
N THR A 472 6.00 -31.16 16.82
CA THR A 472 4.56 -31.30 17.03
C THR A 472 4.20 -32.57 17.82
N ASP A 473 5.19 -33.35 18.24
CA ASP A 473 5.02 -34.58 19.02
C ASP A 473 5.81 -34.50 20.35
N PRO A 474 5.14 -34.28 21.50
CA PRO A 474 5.80 -34.01 22.80
C PRO A 474 6.54 -35.23 23.40
N GLU A 475 6.67 -36.30 22.62
CA GLU A 475 7.41 -37.52 22.93
C GLU A 475 8.63 -37.73 21.99
N ASP A 476 8.84 -36.86 20.99
CA ASP A 476 9.97 -36.90 20.05
C ASP A 476 10.82 -35.64 20.16
N PHE A 477 11.74 -35.63 21.13
CA PHE A 477 12.53 -34.45 21.49
C PHE A 477 14.04 -34.68 21.50
N PRO A 478 14.86 -33.62 21.47
CA PRO A 478 16.31 -33.72 21.47
C PRO A 478 16.83 -34.50 22.70
N GLU A 479 17.64 -35.55 22.48
CA GLU A 479 18.28 -36.26 23.59
C GLU A 479 19.26 -35.33 24.33
N GLU A 480 19.02 -35.06 25.63
CA GLU A 480 19.97 -34.30 26.47
C GLU A 480 21.38 -34.92 26.36
N THR A 481 22.32 -34.16 25.79
CA THR A 481 23.75 -34.49 25.88
C THR A 481 24.21 -34.25 27.32
N THR A 482 23.98 -35.25 28.17
CA THR A 482 24.57 -35.31 29.50
C THR A 482 26.09 -35.35 29.34
N THR A 483 26.72 -34.19 29.39
CA THR A 483 28.17 -34.05 29.46
C THR A 483 28.56 -34.56 30.84
N THR A 484 28.74 -35.88 30.97
CA THR A 484 29.21 -36.51 32.18
C THR A 484 30.59 -35.95 32.50
N THR A 485 30.64 -34.97 33.41
CA THR A 485 31.91 -34.49 33.97
C THR A 485 32.52 -35.68 34.71
N PRO A 486 33.78 -36.07 34.44
CA PRO A 486 34.37 -37.23 35.09
C PRO A 486 34.59 -36.93 36.57
N THR A 487 33.87 -37.63 37.43
CA THR A 487 34.03 -37.62 38.89
C THR A 487 35.45 -38.04 39.24
N THR A 488 36.31 -37.06 39.56
CA THR A 488 37.61 -37.32 40.16
C THR A 488 37.44 -37.57 41.65
N THR A 489 37.74 -38.80 42.05
CA THR A 489 37.88 -39.20 43.44
C THR A 489 39.14 -38.57 44.04
N SER A 490 39.00 -37.78 45.11
CA SER A 490 40.10 -37.61 46.06
C SER A 490 39.60 -37.38 47.49
N SER A 491 40.42 -37.88 48.40
CA SER A 491 40.16 -38.31 49.77
C SER A 491 40.14 -37.17 50.81
N THR A 492 39.16 -37.27 51.72
CA THR A 492 39.11 -36.85 53.14
C THR A 492 40.19 -35.89 53.70
N THR A 493 39.75 -34.79 54.31
CA THR A 493 39.93 -34.54 55.76
C THR A 493 38.76 -33.71 56.33
N ASN A 494 38.37 -34.06 57.56
CA ASN A 494 37.22 -33.56 58.31
C ASN A 494 37.42 -32.13 58.85
N GLY A 495 36.31 -31.40 59.04
CA GLY A 495 36.28 -30.17 59.84
C GLY A 495 34.91 -29.49 59.91
N ASP A 496 34.02 -30.06 60.74
CA ASP A 496 32.99 -29.43 61.58
C ASP A 496 31.91 -28.47 61.02
N GLY A 497 30.66 -28.94 61.16
CA GLY A 497 29.45 -28.19 61.58
C GLY A 497 28.62 -27.52 60.48
N GLY A 498 27.32 -27.75 60.30
CA GLY A 498 26.34 -28.54 61.03
C GLY A 498 24.92 -28.28 60.48
N PHE A 499 24.03 -29.24 60.75
CA PHE A 499 22.56 -29.18 60.78
C PHE A 499 21.70 -29.10 59.49
N MET A 500 21.01 -30.24 59.28
CA MET A 500 19.75 -30.46 58.57
C MET A 500 18.59 -29.60 59.11
N ALA A 501 17.67 -29.16 58.23
CA ALA A 501 16.27 -29.63 58.17
C ALA A 501 15.30 -28.62 57.51
N PHE A 502 14.63 -29.09 56.44
CA PHE A 502 13.21 -28.99 56.08
C PHE A 502 12.24 -27.93 56.68
N PHE A 503 11.30 -27.51 55.80
CA PHE A 503 9.94 -26.93 56.01
C PHE A 503 9.89 -25.42 56.37
N THR A 504 9.18 -24.49 55.69
CA THR A 504 7.77 -24.43 55.26
C THR A 504 7.50 -23.10 54.52
N GLN A 505 6.45 -23.06 53.68
CA GLN A 505 5.73 -21.87 53.19
C GLN A 505 5.27 -20.92 54.33
N GLU A 506 4.89 -19.69 53.93
CA GLU A 506 4.21 -18.60 54.68
C GLU A 506 5.11 -17.42 55.11
N LEU A 507 5.24 -16.41 54.24
CA LEU A 507 5.15 -14.99 54.65
C LEU A 507 5.11 -13.99 53.46
N PHE A 508 4.12 -14.04 52.56
CA PHE A 508 3.94 -12.93 51.59
C PHE A 508 2.46 -12.67 51.26
N LEU A 509 1.61 -12.57 52.27
CA LEU A 509 0.27 -11.97 52.17
C LEU A 509 0.12 -10.88 53.23
N GLY A 510 0.58 -9.68 52.91
CA GLY A 510 0.49 -8.54 53.83
C GLY A 510 0.58 -7.15 53.21
N LEU A 511 1.01 -6.99 51.96
CA LEU A 511 1.29 -5.66 51.39
C LEU A 511 0.56 -5.32 50.08
N LEU A 512 -0.18 -6.23 49.46
CA LEU A 512 -1.04 -5.90 48.30
C LEU A 512 -2.45 -5.39 48.67
N GLY A 513 -2.87 -5.51 49.93
CA GLY A 513 -4.26 -5.21 50.35
C GLY A 513 -4.64 -3.73 50.44
N TRP A 514 -3.71 -2.78 50.26
CA TRP A 514 -3.96 -1.35 50.47
C TRP A 514 -3.98 -0.49 49.19
N HIS A 515 -3.52 -1.01 48.05
CA HIS A 515 -3.54 -0.26 46.79
C HIS A 515 -4.82 -0.49 45.95
N VAL A 516 -5.49 -1.63 46.13
CA VAL A 516 -6.72 -1.97 45.38
C VAL A 516 -7.95 -1.17 45.85
N LEU A 517 -7.98 -0.68 47.09
CA LEU A 517 -9.12 0.08 47.64
C LEU A 517 -9.08 1.59 47.32
N ALA A 518 -7.93 2.16 46.95
CA ALA A 518 -7.81 3.58 46.61
C ALA A 518 -8.15 3.88 45.15
N ILE A 519 -7.92 2.92 44.24
CA ILE A 519 -8.12 3.11 42.79
C ILE A 519 -9.60 2.92 42.41
N GLY A 520 -10.31 1.98 43.06
CA GLY A 520 -11.75 1.78 42.84
C GLY A 520 -12.63 2.97 43.26
N GLY A 521 -12.18 3.78 44.23
CA GLY A 521 -12.90 4.98 44.67
C GLY A 521 -12.80 6.16 43.70
N GLY A 522 -11.67 6.31 43.00
CA GLY A 522 -11.45 7.42 42.05
C GLY A 522 -12.22 7.27 40.75
N ILE A 523 -12.34 6.03 40.26
CA ILE A 523 -13.03 5.72 38.99
C ILE A 523 -14.55 5.93 39.14
N LEU A 524 -15.13 5.60 40.31
CA LEU A 524 -16.57 5.81 40.56
C LEU A 524 -16.96 7.30 40.58
N VAL A 525 -16.07 8.18 41.06
CA VAL A 525 -16.32 9.63 41.10
C VAL A 525 -16.28 10.26 39.71
N LEU A 526 -15.38 9.81 38.83
CA LEU A 526 -15.28 10.29 37.44
C LEU A 526 -16.47 9.86 36.58
N VAL A 527 -16.97 8.64 36.75
CA VAL A 527 -18.14 8.14 36.03
C VAL A 527 -19.41 8.89 36.46
N ILE A 528 -19.59 9.15 37.76
CA ILE A 528 -20.72 9.93 38.26
C ILE A 528 -20.66 11.38 37.79
N PHE A 529 -19.47 12.01 37.76
CA PHE A 529 -19.33 13.39 37.28
C PHE A 529 -19.65 13.53 35.78
N THR A 530 -19.26 12.53 34.98
CA THR A 530 -19.51 12.49 33.53
C THR A 530 -21.01 12.28 33.23
N ILE A 531 -21.68 11.40 34.00
CA ILE A 531 -23.13 11.20 33.88
C ILE A 531 -23.90 12.47 34.29
N VAL A 532 -23.46 13.19 35.33
CA VAL A 532 -24.09 14.45 35.76
C VAL A 532 -23.94 15.57 34.71
N LEU A 533 -22.80 15.62 34.00
CA LEU A 533 -22.58 16.58 32.91
C LEU A 533 -23.41 16.25 31.66
N LEU A 534 -23.57 14.96 31.34
CA LEU A 534 -24.43 14.50 30.24
C LEU A 534 -25.92 14.76 30.51
N VAL A 535 -26.38 14.61 31.76
CA VAL A 535 -27.77 14.90 32.14
C VAL A 535 -28.05 16.42 32.18
N ARG A 536 -27.06 17.26 32.50
CA ARG A 536 -27.22 18.73 32.45
C ARG A 536 -27.27 19.32 31.05
N LYS A 537 -26.65 18.67 30.05
CA LYS A 537 -26.67 19.14 28.65
C LYS A 537 -27.97 18.78 27.89
N ARG A 538 -28.81 17.89 28.44
CA ARG A 538 -30.16 17.55 27.91
C ARG A 538 -31.31 18.40 28.46
N ARG A 539 -31.03 19.41 29.30
CA ARG A 539 -32.06 20.30 29.90
C ARG A 539 -31.84 21.79 29.63
N LYS A 540 -31.11 22.16 28.58
CA LYS A 540 -31.08 23.54 28.07
C LYS A 540 -31.44 23.58 26.61
#